data_AF-A0A833SK22-F1
#
_entry.id   AF-A0A833SK22-F1
#
_cell.length_a   1.000
_cell.length_b   1.000
_cell.length_c   1.000
_cell.angle_alpha   90.00
_cell.angle_beta   90.00
_cell.angle_gamma   90.00
#
_symmetry.space_group_name_H-M   'P 1'
#
loop_
_entity.id
_entity.type
_entity.pdbx_description
1 polymer ?
#
loop_
_entity_poly.entity_id
_entity_poly.type
_entity_poly.pdbx_seq_one_letter_code
_entity_poly.pdbx_strand_id
1 'polypeptide(L)'
;MESSRPTKKRKTQVRFDEDDDDALLKEVLAANPFEGERGGKTAAWAAVASALALDVDARRCRERCSLLLTDFKAKMARSAAASGIDEEHTERDDLLADVLELFEDAETVEEEEKQAKEAKQRDDGRADAMRDEAMTGMKGRTSKHDKFAELMAHVKERDEFARTVKLKKVANEENRIALERERLALEKEERMAFIEIMRAMAARIPQ
;
A
#
# COMPACT_ATOMS: atom_id res chain seq x y z
N MET A 1 -34.47 -22.30 -60.87
CA MET A 1 -33.94 -23.49 -60.15
C MET A 1 -33.79 -23.07 -58.70
N GLU A 2 -34.77 -23.45 -57.86
CA GLU A 2 -34.78 -23.11 -56.44
C GLU A 2 -33.81 -24.04 -55.70
N SER A 3 -32.65 -23.54 -55.28
CA SER A 3 -31.69 -24.34 -54.52
C SER A 3 -32.15 -24.44 -53.06
N SER A 4 -32.70 -25.60 -52.69
CA SER A 4 -33.09 -25.90 -51.31
C SER A 4 -31.85 -25.91 -50.40
N ARG A 5 -31.88 -25.10 -49.35
CA ARG A 5 -30.79 -24.95 -48.37
C ARG A 5 -30.78 -26.16 -47.43
N PRO A 6 -29.62 -26.79 -47.16
CA PRO A 6 -29.58 -27.96 -46.28
C PRO A 6 -29.88 -27.53 -44.84
N THR A 7 -30.90 -28.14 -44.22
CA THR A 7 -31.25 -27.91 -42.83
C THR A 7 -30.22 -28.61 -41.93
N LYS A 8 -29.45 -27.84 -41.16
CA LYS A 8 -28.54 -28.38 -40.14
C LYS A 8 -29.38 -29.08 -39.06
N LYS A 9 -29.27 -30.41 -38.96
CA LYS A 9 -29.87 -31.17 -37.86
C LYS A 9 -29.29 -30.66 -36.54
N ARG A 10 -30.16 -30.30 -35.60
CA ARG A 10 -29.75 -29.89 -34.24
C ARG A 10 -29.15 -31.10 -33.54
N LYS A 11 -27.99 -30.93 -32.90
CA LYS A 11 -27.35 -31.96 -32.08
C LYS A 11 -28.32 -32.37 -30.97
N THR A 12 -28.60 -33.66 -30.82
CA THR A 12 -29.47 -34.17 -29.75
C THR A 12 -28.87 -33.80 -28.41
N GLN A 13 -29.68 -33.24 -27.52
CA GLN A 13 -29.23 -32.92 -26.16
C GLN A 13 -28.99 -34.23 -25.41
N VAL A 14 -27.72 -34.55 -25.15
CA VAL A 14 -27.33 -35.68 -24.27
C VAL A 14 -27.90 -35.43 -22.88
N ARG A 15 -28.40 -36.45 -22.18
CA ARG A 15 -28.88 -36.37 -20.79
C ARG A 15 -28.19 -37.47 -20.00
N PHE A 16 -27.84 -37.17 -18.75
CA PHE A 16 -27.32 -38.18 -17.82
C PHE A 16 -28.49 -39.02 -17.33
N ASP A 17 -28.32 -40.33 -17.42
CA ASP A 17 -29.10 -41.29 -16.64
C ASP A 17 -28.34 -41.73 -15.37
N GLU A 18 -28.84 -42.75 -14.67
CA GLU A 18 -28.25 -43.21 -13.42
C GLU A 18 -26.90 -43.93 -13.65
N ASP A 19 -26.78 -44.72 -14.71
CA ASP A 19 -25.54 -45.41 -15.07
C ASP A 19 -24.45 -44.40 -15.47
N ASP A 20 -24.83 -43.34 -16.19
CA ASP A 20 -23.96 -42.23 -16.55
C ASP A 20 -23.47 -41.45 -15.32
N ASP A 21 -24.33 -41.27 -14.30
CA ASP A 21 -23.96 -40.63 -13.05
C ASP A 21 -22.94 -41.48 -12.27
N ASP A 22 -23.15 -42.79 -12.19
CA ASP A 22 -22.20 -43.71 -11.54
C ASP A 22 -20.85 -43.74 -12.26
N ALA A 23 -20.87 -43.73 -13.60
CA ALA A 23 -19.66 -43.62 -14.40
C ALA A 23 -18.95 -42.28 -14.16
N LEU A 24 -19.68 -41.17 -14.13
CA LEU A 24 -19.15 -39.84 -13.82
C LEU A 24 -18.47 -39.81 -12.45
N LEU A 25 -19.11 -40.37 -11.41
CA LEU A 25 -18.54 -40.37 -10.05
C LEU A 25 -17.26 -41.21 -9.99
N LYS A 26 -17.22 -42.39 -10.63
CA LYS A 26 -16.01 -43.23 -10.69
C LYS A 26 -14.85 -42.51 -11.40
N GLU A 27 -15.12 -41.82 -12.51
CA GLU A 27 -14.10 -41.04 -13.22
C GLU A 27 -13.63 -39.83 -12.40
N VAL A 28 -14.53 -39.18 -11.64
CA VAL A 28 -14.17 -38.09 -10.73
C VAL A 28 -13.25 -38.60 -9.60
N LEU A 29 -13.53 -39.76 -9.02
CA LEU A 29 -12.65 -40.39 -8.02
C LEU A 29 -11.28 -40.74 -8.61
N ALA A 30 -11.24 -41.25 -9.85
CA ALA A 30 -9.99 -41.63 -10.51
C ALA A 30 -9.13 -40.43 -10.91
N ALA A 31 -9.75 -39.34 -11.37
CA ALA A 31 -9.04 -38.15 -11.84
C ALA A 31 -8.76 -37.11 -10.74
N ASN A 32 -9.50 -37.17 -9.63
CA ASN A 32 -9.55 -36.17 -8.56
C ASN A 32 -9.50 -34.71 -9.07
N PRO A 33 -10.56 -34.22 -9.74
CA PRO A 33 -10.54 -32.92 -10.40
C PRO A 33 -10.68 -31.72 -9.44
N PHE A 34 -10.76 -31.97 -8.13
CA PHE A 34 -10.79 -30.95 -7.09
C PHE A 34 -9.39 -30.54 -6.64
N GLU A 35 -8.40 -31.41 -6.83
CA GLU A 35 -7.02 -31.18 -6.41
C GLU A 35 -6.22 -30.39 -7.46
N GLY A 36 -5.27 -29.57 -6.99
CA GLY A 36 -4.31 -28.84 -7.83
C GLY A 36 -4.66 -27.38 -8.14
N GLU A 37 -3.71 -26.66 -8.74
CA GLU A 37 -3.86 -25.24 -9.09
C GLU A 37 -4.96 -25.01 -10.16
N ARG A 38 -5.41 -23.76 -10.33
CA ARG A 38 -6.51 -23.37 -11.25
C ARG A 38 -6.40 -23.95 -12.68
N GLY A 39 -5.19 -24.17 -13.18
CA GLY A 39 -4.94 -24.84 -14.47
C GLY A 39 -5.07 -26.37 -14.44
N GLY A 40 -4.68 -27.00 -13.33
CA GLY A 40 -4.78 -28.45 -13.11
C GLY A 40 -6.22 -28.94 -13.03
N LYS A 41 -7.08 -28.24 -12.29
CA LYS A 41 -8.52 -28.57 -12.19
C LYS A 41 -9.21 -28.60 -13.56
N THR A 42 -8.88 -27.64 -14.43
CA THR A 42 -9.47 -27.58 -15.79
C THR A 42 -9.07 -28.79 -16.63
N ALA A 43 -7.80 -29.21 -16.56
CA ALA A 43 -7.32 -30.37 -17.29
C ALA A 43 -7.91 -31.68 -16.73
N ALA A 44 -8.04 -31.79 -15.41
CA ALA A 44 -8.63 -32.95 -14.76
C ALA A 44 -10.12 -33.14 -15.14
N TRP A 45 -10.91 -32.07 -15.14
CA TRP A 45 -12.30 -32.15 -15.64
C TRP A 45 -12.39 -32.49 -17.13
N ALA A 46 -11.42 -32.07 -17.95
CA ALA A 46 -11.35 -32.49 -19.34
C ALA A 46 -11.00 -33.97 -19.48
N ALA A 47 -10.15 -34.52 -18.61
CA ALA A 47 -9.85 -35.94 -18.55
C ALA A 47 -11.11 -36.75 -18.19
N VAL A 48 -11.85 -36.33 -17.16
CA VAL A 48 -13.14 -36.93 -16.77
C VAL A 48 -14.11 -36.96 -17.95
N ALA A 49 -14.30 -35.82 -18.63
CA ALA A 49 -15.19 -35.76 -19.78
C ALA A 49 -14.76 -36.67 -20.94
N SER A 50 -13.45 -36.82 -21.16
CA SER A 50 -12.91 -37.69 -22.22
C SER A 50 -13.04 -39.18 -21.94
N ALA A 51 -13.12 -39.57 -20.66
CA ALA A 51 -13.25 -40.96 -20.24
C ALA A 51 -14.70 -41.45 -20.31
N LEU A 52 -15.68 -40.54 -20.24
CA LEU A 52 -17.09 -40.88 -20.36
C LEU A 52 -17.46 -41.31 -21.78
N ALA A 53 -18.33 -42.32 -21.88
CA ALA A 53 -18.95 -42.74 -23.15
C ALA A 53 -20.04 -41.77 -23.64
N LEU A 54 -20.05 -40.53 -23.13
CA LEU A 54 -21.02 -39.48 -23.42
C LEU A 54 -20.35 -38.30 -24.14
N ASP A 55 -21.05 -37.73 -25.12
CA ASP A 55 -20.63 -36.50 -25.81
C ASP A 55 -20.96 -35.25 -24.96
N VAL A 56 -20.19 -35.08 -23.89
CA VAL A 56 -20.28 -33.98 -22.92
C VAL A 56 -18.92 -33.32 -22.72
N ASP A 57 -18.92 -32.04 -22.34
CA ASP A 57 -17.69 -31.30 -22.04
C ASP A 57 -17.37 -31.30 -20.54
N ALA A 58 -16.14 -30.87 -20.21
CA ALA A 58 -15.62 -30.76 -18.85
C ALA A 58 -16.55 -29.95 -17.93
N ARG A 59 -17.10 -28.85 -18.47
CA ARG A 59 -18.02 -27.99 -17.75
C ARG A 59 -19.28 -28.73 -17.34
N ARG A 60 -19.87 -29.48 -18.27
CA ARG A 60 -21.09 -30.22 -18.04
C ARG A 60 -20.92 -31.34 -17.02
N CYS A 61 -19.77 -32.03 -17.04
CA CYS A 61 -19.41 -33.02 -16.02
C CYS A 61 -19.32 -32.38 -14.63
N ARG A 62 -18.63 -31.24 -14.53
CA ARG A 62 -18.51 -30.48 -13.27
C ARG A 62 -19.87 -30.03 -12.74
N GLU A 63 -20.71 -29.44 -13.60
CA GLU A 63 -22.06 -28.98 -13.23
C GLU A 63 -22.93 -30.15 -12.77
N ARG A 64 -22.86 -31.31 -13.45
CA ARG A 64 -23.61 -32.51 -13.04
C ARG A 64 -23.13 -33.07 -11.71
N CYS A 65 -21.81 -33.23 -11.53
CA CYS A 65 -21.23 -33.69 -10.26
C CYS A 65 -21.60 -32.75 -9.10
N SER A 66 -21.53 -31.43 -9.32
CA SER A 66 -21.94 -30.44 -8.31
C SER A 66 -23.41 -30.60 -7.92
N LEU A 67 -24.30 -30.82 -8.89
CA LEU A 67 -25.72 -31.05 -8.62
C LEU A 67 -25.94 -32.33 -7.79
N LEU A 68 -25.27 -33.43 -8.16
CA LEU A 68 -25.36 -34.70 -7.42
C LEU A 68 -24.90 -34.54 -5.97
N LEU A 69 -23.78 -33.84 -5.73
CA LEU A 69 -23.30 -33.55 -4.38
C LEU A 69 -24.28 -32.68 -3.60
N THR A 70 -24.90 -31.67 -4.22
CA THR A 70 -25.91 -30.84 -3.53
C THR A 70 -27.16 -31.65 -3.16
N ASP A 71 -27.62 -32.54 -4.04
CA ASP A 71 -28.79 -33.38 -3.80
C ASP A 71 -28.49 -34.42 -2.69
N PHE A 72 -27.27 -34.97 -2.69
CA PHE A 72 -26.78 -35.90 -1.67
C PHE A 72 -26.69 -35.26 -0.29
N LYS A 73 -26.07 -34.06 -0.17
CA LYS A 73 -26.04 -33.29 1.08
C LYS A 73 -27.45 -33.01 1.60
N ALA A 74 -28.38 -32.67 0.70
CA ALA A 74 -29.77 -32.45 1.06
C ALA A 74 -30.48 -33.74 1.50
N LYS A 75 -30.18 -34.90 0.88
CA LYS A 75 -30.65 -36.23 1.32
C LYS A 75 -30.15 -36.49 2.74
N MET A 76 -28.85 -36.44 2.98
CA MET A 76 -28.26 -36.68 4.31
C MET A 76 -28.85 -35.75 5.40
N ALA A 77 -29.07 -34.47 5.09
CA ALA A 77 -29.70 -33.54 6.02
C ALA A 77 -31.15 -33.91 6.35
N ARG A 78 -31.93 -34.37 5.36
CA ARG A 78 -33.30 -34.86 5.58
C ARG A 78 -33.31 -36.13 6.41
N SER A 79 -32.43 -37.09 6.11
CA SER A 79 -32.30 -38.35 6.85
C SER A 79 -31.91 -38.10 8.31
N ALA A 80 -30.95 -37.20 8.55
CA ALA A 80 -30.55 -36.78 9.89
C ALA A 80 -31.70 -36.11 10.67
N ALA A 81 -32.52 -35.29 10.01
CA ALA A 81 -33.68 -34.65 10.63
C ALA A 81 -34.84 -35.62 10.90
N ALA A 82 -34.97 -36.71 10.12
CA ALA A 82 -36.07 -37.66 10.20
C ALA A 82 -35.94 -38.69 11.36
N SER A 83 -34.94 -38.55 12.24
CA SER A 83 -34.75 -39.40 13.43
C SER A 83 -34.73 -40.92 13.14
N GLY A 84 -33.82 -41.35 12.26
CA GLY A 84 -33.37 -42.75 12.21
C GLY A 84 -34.29 -43.73 11.48
N ILE A 85 -35.03 -43.27 10.47
CA ILE A 85 -35.59 -44.19 9.47
C ILE A 85 -34.42 -44.69 8.63
N ASP A 86 -34.22 -46.01 8.61
CA ASP A 86 -33.23 -46.68 7.78
C ASP A 86 -33.58 -46.45 6.30
N GLU A 87 -32.84 -45.54 5.65
CA GLU A 87 -32.94 -45.33 4.21
C GLU A 87 -32.05 -46.36 3.52
N GLU A 88 -32.54 -46.95 2.43
CA GLU A 88 -31.75 -47.89 1.63
C GLU A 88 -30.51 -47.16 1.08
N HIS A 89 -29.36 -47.56 1.60
CA HIS A 89 -28.05 -47.05 1.20
C HIS A 89 -27.61 -47.78 -0.07
N THR A 90 -27.27 -47.02 -1.09
CA THR A 90 -26.92 -47.54 -2.43
C THR A 90 -25.42 -47.43 -2.70
N GLU A 91 -24.89 -48.23 -3.62
CA GLU A 91 -23.48 -48.11 -4.06
C GLU A 91 -23.14 -46.69 -4.56
N ARG A 92 -24.13 -45.99 -5.14
CA ARG A 92 -23.99 -44.59 -5.54
C ARG A 92 -23.86 -43.65 -4.33
N ASP A 93 -24.52 -43.95 -3.21
CA ASP A 93 -24.35 -43.17 -1.99
C ASP A 93 -22.91 -43.31 -1.45
N ASP A 94 -22.28 -44.49 -1.58
CA ASP A 94 -20.84 -44.68 -1.27
C ASP A 94 -19.96 -43.82 -2.19
N LEU A 95 -20.17 -43.89 -3.51
CA LEU A 95 -19.43 -43.07 -4.47
C LEU A 95 -19.59 -41.56 -4.17
N LEU A 96 -20.80 -41.12 -3.81
CA LEU A 96 -21.06 -39.72 -3.47
C LEU A 96 -20.39 -39.31 -2.16
N ALA A 97 -20.31 -40.20 -1.18
CA ALA A 97 -19.58 -39.95 0.06
C ALA A 97 -18.07 -39.78 -0.20
N ASP A 98 -17.46 -40.67 -0.98
CA ASP A 98 -16.04 -40.59 -1.34
C ASP A 98 -15.72 -39.33 -2.16
N VAL A 99 -16.56 -39.00 -3.14
CA VAL A 99 -16.40 -37.77 -3.95
C VAL A 99 -16.58 -36.52 -3.08
N LEU A 100 -17.49 -36.58 -2.10
CA LEU A 100 -17.71 -35.49 -1.17
C LEU A 100 -16.48 -35.26 -0.27
N GLU A 101 -15.86 -36.33 0.23
CA GLU A 101 -14.62 -36.24 1.01
C GLU A 101 -13.51 -35.55 0.20
N LEU A 102 -13.27 -35.97 -1.05
CA LEU A 102 -12.30 -35.30 -1.93
C LEU A 102 -12.60 -33.81 -2.14
N PHE A 103 -13.89 -33.45 -2.25
CA PHE A 103 -14.30 -32.06 -2.41
C PHE A 103 -14.00 -31.24 -1.15
N GLU A 104 -14.33 -31.76 0.04
CA GLU A 104 -14.11 -31.09 1.32
C GLU A 104 -12.62 -30.98 1.65
N ASP A 105 -11.84 -32.02 1.38
CA ASP A 105 -10.37 -31.99 1.51
C ASP A 105 -9.77 -30.89 0.63
N ALA A 106 -10.20 -30.79 -0.64
CA ALA A 106 -9.72 -29.73 -1.52
C ALA A 106 -10.10 -28.33 -1.02
N GLU A 107 -11.29 -28.16 -0.43
CA GLU A 107 -11.73 -26.89 0.17
C GLU A 107 -10.87 -26.53 1.39
N THR A 108 -10.60 -27.49 2.28
CA THR A 108 -9.75 -27.25 3.46
C THR A 108 -8.33 -26.83 3.07
N VAL A 109 -7.72 -27.49 2.07
CA VAL A 109 -6.38 -27.11 1.57
C VAL A 109 -6.38 -25.69 0.98
N GLU A 110 -7.40 -25.32 0.20
CA GLU A 110 -7.53 -23.96 -0.32
C GLU A 110 -7.68 -22.91 0.78
N GLU A 111 -8.43 -23.22 1.83
CA GLU A 111 -8.59 -22.35 3.00
C GLU A 111 -7.29 -22.20 3.80
N GLU A 112 -6.57 -23.30 4.05
CA GLU A 112 -5.28 -23.30 4.73
C GLU A 112 -4.24 -22.47 3.97
N GLU A 113 -4.15 -22.64 2.65
CA GLU A 113 -3.28 -21.82 1.81
C GLU A 113 -3.62 -20.32 1.90
N LYS A 114 -4.91 -20.00 1.89
CA LYS A 114 -5.37 -18.62 1.99
C LYS A 114 -5.01 -18.03 3.35
N GLN A 115 -5.24 -18.77 4.44
CA GLN A 115 -4.88 -18.36 5.79
C GLN A 115 -3.37 -18.19 5.94
N ALA A 116 -2.56 -19.07 5.37
CA ALA A 116 -1.10 -18.95 5.35
C ALA A 116 -0.63 -17.70 4.60
N LYS A 117 -1.23 -17.40 3.44
CA LYS A 117 -0.94 -16.17 2.66
C LYS A 117 -1.33 -14.91 3.44
N GLU A 118 -2.45 -14.91 4.15
CA GLU A 118 -2.88 -13.79 5.00
C GLU A 118 -1.99 -13.62 6.23
N ALA A 119 -1.60 -14.71 6.90
CA ALA A 119 -0.70 -14.68 8.04
C ALA A 119 0.68 -14.12 7.65
N LYS A 120 1.22 -14.54 6.50
CA LYS A 120 2.47 -14.00 5.97
C LYS A 120 2.39 -12.50 5.70
N GLN A 121 1.31 -12.04 5.05
CA GLN A 121 1.10 -10.60 4.80
C GLN A 121 1.01 -9.78 6.09
N ARG A 122 0.38 -10.34 7.14
CA ARG A 122 0.33 -9.69 8.45
C ARG A 122 1.70 -9.60 9.11
N ASP A 123 2.52 -10.65 9.01
CA ASP A 123 3.87 -10.64 9.57
C ASP A 123 4.80 -9.68 8.81
N ASP A 124 4.73 -9.68 7.47
CA ASP A 124 5.46 -8.72 6.62
C ASP A 124 5.07 -7.27 6.98
N GLY A 125 3.76 -6.99 7.09
CA GLY A 125 3.28 -5.67 7.51
C GLY A 125 3.70 -5.27 8.92
N ARG A 126 3.80 -6.23 9.85
CA ARG A 126 4.31 -6.00 11.20
C ARG A 126 5.81 -5.71 11.19
N ALA A 127 6.59 -6.41 10.38
CA ALA A 127 8.02 -6.17 10.23
C ALA A 127 8.30 -4.77 9.66
N ASP A 128 7.52 -4.33 8.68
CA ASP A 128 7.63 -2.98 8.12
C ASP A 128 7.23 -1.91 9.16
N ALA A 129 6.15 -2.11 9.91
CA ALA A 129 5.78 -1.20 11.00
C ALA A 129 6.88 -1.05 12.05
N MET A 130 7.52 -2.16 12.47
CA MET A 130 8.66 -2.11 13.39
C MET A 130 9.86 -1.35 12.83
N ARG A 131 10.15 -1.50 11.53
CA ARG A 131 11.22 -0.76 10.86
C ARG A 131 10.92 0.74 10.88
N ASP A 132 9.70 1.15 10.57
CA ASP A 132 9.29 2.55 10.55
C ASP A 132 9.36 3.19 11.96
N GLU A 133 8.89 2.47 12.98
CA GLU A 133 8.99 2.91 14.38
C GLU A 133 10.46 3.07 14.83
N ALA A 134 11.35 2.14 14.45
CA ALA A 134 12.76 2.26 14.76
C ALA A 134 13.42 3.48 14.07
N MET A 135 13.09 3.72 12.79
CA MET A 135 13.62 4.86 12.02
C MET A 135 13.14 6.21 12.56
N THR A 136 11.88 6.29 13.00
CA THR A 136 11.35 7.51 13.64
C THR A 136 12.01 7.77 15.00
N GLY A 137 12.25 6.72 15.81
CA GLY A 137 12.98 6.83 17.07
C GLY A 137 14.43 7.31 16.92
N MET A 138 15.12 6.93 15.83
CA MET A 138 16.48 7.40 15.55
C MET A 138 16.53 8.89 15.18
N LYS A 139 15.51 9.40 14.47
CA LYS A 139 15.45 10.80 14.03
C LYS A 139 15.35 11.80 15.19
N GLY A 140 14.86 11.38 16.36
CA GLY A 140 14.76 12.21 17.57
C GLY A 140 16.04 12.33 18.39
N ARG A 141 17.10 11.54 18.08
CA ARG A 141 18.37 11.58 18.82
C ARG A 141 19.29 12.64 18.22
N THR A 142 19.12 13.90 18.62
CA THR A 142 20.14 14.92 18.35
C THR A 142 21.44 14.52 19.02
N SER A 143 22.52 14.48 18.24
CA SER A 143 23.82 14.07 18.73
C SER A 143 24.41 15.14 19.66
N LYS A 144 25.37 14.77 20.52
CA LYS A 144 26.13 15.78 21.30
C LYS A 144 26.82 16.81 20.38
N HIS A 145 27.14 16.42 19.15
CA HIS A 145 27.72 17.30 18.15
C HIS A 145 26.72 18.34 17.66
N ASP A 146 25.45 17.98 17.52
CA ASP A 146 24.38 18.89 17.06
C ASP A 146 24.14 20.01 18.09
N LYS A 147 24.10 19.64 19.37
CA LYS A 147 23.99 20.62 20.48
C LYS A 147 25.21 21.54 20.56
N PHE A 148 26.40 21.01 20.29
CA PHE A 148 27.62 21.81 20.26
C PHE A 148 27.62 22.78 19.06
N ALA A 149 27.14 22.34 17.89
CA ALA A 149 27.00 23.18 16.72
C ALA A 149 26.00 24.34 16.96
N GLU A 150 24.86 24.05 17.59
CA GLU A 150 23.87 25.05 17.98
C GLU A 150 24.44 26.09 18.95
N LEU A 151 25.19 25.64 19.97
CA LEU A 151 25.87 26.55 20.91
C LEU A 151 26.91 27.43 20.22
N MET A 152 27.71 26.87 19.30
CA MET A 152 28.71 27.62 18.56
C MET A 152 28.09 28.65 17.62
N ALA A 153 26.94 28.35 17.00
CA ALA A 153 26.19 29.32 16.21
C ALA A 153 25.75 30.51 17.08
N HIS A 154 25.16 30.23 18.25
CA HIS A 154 24.75 31.28 19.19
C HIS A 154 25.93 32.14 19.69
N VAL A 155 27.10 31.54 19.96
CA VAL A 155 28.29 32.31 20.35
C VAL A 155 28.78 33.23 19.22
N LYS A 156 28.76 32.76 17.97
CA LYS A 156 29.12 33.58 16.81
C LYS A 156 28.18 34.78 16.65
N GLU A 157 26.88 34.56 16.71
CA GLU A 157 25.88 35.63 16.63
C GLU A 157 26.08 36.69 17.72
N ARG A 158 26.34 36.26 18.96
CA ARG A 158 26.65 37.17 20.08
C ARG A 158 27.89 38.01 19.81
N ASP A 159 28.95 37.39 19.31
CA ASP A 159 30.22 38.07 19.06
C ASP A 159 30.12 39.03 17.87
N GLU A 160 29.38 38.67 16.83
CA GLU A 160 29.04 39.55 15.70
C GLU A 160 28.23 40.75 16.17
N PHE A 161 27.18 40.53 16.96
CA PHE A 161 26.39 41.60 17.54
C PHE A 161 27.27 42.56 18.38
N ALA A 162 28.13 42.02 19.24
CA ALA A 162 29.05 42.82 20.04
C ALA A 162 30.01 43.67 19.18
N ARG A 163 30.49 43.13 18.05
CA ARG A 163 31.32 43.89 17.09
C ARG A 163 30.53 45.03 16.45
N THR A 164 29.31 44.77 16.00
CA THR A 164 28.46 45.81 15.39
C THR A 164 28.17 46.96 16.36
N VAL A 165 27.90 46.64 17.63
CA VAL A 165 27.68 47.65 18.68
C VAL A 165 28.94 48.47 18.92
N LYS A 166 30.12 47.84 18.98
CA LYS A 166 31.39 48.56 19.13
C LYS A 166 31.66 49.49 17.95
N LEU A 167 31.44 49.03 16.72
CA LEU A 167 31.61 49.84 15.51
C LEU A 167 30.66 51.06 15.51
N LYS A 168 29.39 50.87 15.86
CA LYS A 168 28.43 51.98 15.98
C LYS A 168 28.82 52.99 17.06
N LYS A 169 29.37 52.54 18.18
CA LYS A 169 29.86 53.45 19.24
C LYS A 169 31.04 54.29 18.76
N VAL A 170 32.00 53.69 18.07
CA VAL A 170 33.15 54.43 17.50
C VAL A 170 32.67 55.45 16.47
N ALA A 171 31.81 55.06 15.54
CA ALA A 171 31.27 55.97 14.53
C ALA A 171 30.50 57.15 15.14
N ASN A 172 29.72 56.92 16.20
CA ASN A 172 29.02 58.00 16.91
C ASN A 172 30.00 58.97 17.58
N GLU A 173 31.08 58.46 18.16
CA GLU A 173 32.11 59.29 18.80
C GLU A 173 32.88 60.12 17.76
N GLU A 174 33.22 59.52 16.62
CA GLU A 174 33.85 60.23 15.49
C GLU A 174 32.96 61.34 14.96
N ASN A 175 31.65 61.09 14.79
CA ASN A 175 30.67 62.11 14.40
C ASN A 175 30.59 63.24 15.41
N ARG A 176 30.62 62.94 16.71
CA ARG A 176 30.62 63.97 17.77
C ARG A 176 31.85 64.86 17.68
N ILE A 177 33.03 64.27 17.54
CA ILE A 177 34.29 65.01 17.40
C ILE A 177 34.28 65.86 16.12
N ALA A 178 33.71 65.36 15.02
CA ALA A 178 33.58 66.11 13.77
C ALA A 178 32.71 67.37 13.96
N LEU A 179 31.55 67.25 14.59
CA LEU A 179 30.68 68.39 14.89
C LEU A 179 31.37 69.43 15.79
N GLU A 180 32.15 68.98 16.79
CA GLU A 180 32.91 69.88 17.65
C GLU A 180 34.01 70.63 16.88
N ARG A 181 34.69 69.94 15.94
CA ARG A 181 35.71 70.56 15.08
C ARG A 181 35.11 71.60 14.14
N GLU A 182 33.96 71.31 13.52
CA GLU A 182 33.24 72.26 12.66
C GLU A 182 32.79 73.49 13.44
N ARG A 183 32.24 73.30 14.65
CA ARG A 183 31.84 74.42 15.52
C ARG A 183 33.02 75.32 15.87
N LEU A 184 34.16 74.74 16.24
CA LEU A 184 35.38 75.49 16.53
C LEU A 184 35.96 76.20 15.30
N ALA A 185 35.78 75.63 14.10
CA ALA A 185 36.19 76.26 12.85
C ALA A 185 35.32 77.50 12.56
N LEU A 186 34.00 77.38 12.66
CA LEU A 186 33.07 78.51 12.51
C LEU A 186 33.37 79.62 13.53
N GLU A 187 33.59 79.28 14.80
CA GLU A 187 33.92 80.28 15.83
C GLU A 187 35.25 81.01 15.51
N LYS A 188 36.24 80.31 14.95
CA LYS A 188 37.49 80.94 14.49
C LYS A 188 37.26 81.86 13.29
N GLU A 189 36.46 81.43 12.32
CA GLU A 189 36.09 82.25 11.15
C GLU A 189 35.34 83.52 11.56
N GLU A 190 34.35 83.41 12.46
CA GLU A 190 33.62 84.55 13.01
C GLU A 190 34.56 85.53 13.72
N ARG A 191 35.48 85.03 14.55
CA ARG A 191 36.49 85.85 15.24
C ARG A 191 37.43 86.54 14.24
N MET A 192 37.88 85.84 13.20
CA MET A 192 38.74 86.41 12.17
C MET A 192 38.01 87.50 11.38
N ALA A 193 36.77 87.25 10.95
CA ALA A 193 35.94 88.22 10.25
C ALA A 193 35.70 89.48 11.10
N PHE A 194 35.46 89.31 12.41
CA PHE A 194 35.33 90.43 13.33
C PHE A 194 36.63 91.27 13.41
N ILE A 195 37.79 90.61 13.50
CA ILE A 195 39.09 91.28 13.51
C ILE A 195 39.33 92.04 12.20
N GLU A 196 38.96 91.46 11.06
CA GLU A 196 39.08 92.13 9.75
C GLU A 196 38.19 93.37 9.66
N ILE A 197 36.93 93.28 10.12
CA ILE A 197 36.02 94.43 10.19
C ILE A 197 36.61 95.54 11.07
N MET A 198 37.11 95.20 12.26
CA MET A 198 37.75 96.16 13.17
C MET A 198 38.98 96.83 12.53
N ARG A 199 39.81 96.06 11.82
CA ARG A 199 40.97 96.58 11.08
C ARG A 199 40.53 97.55 9.97
N ALA A 200 39.47 97.22 9.24
CA ALA A 200 38.93 98.08 8.18
C ALA A 200 38.33 99.38 8.72
N MET A 201 37.68 99.36 9.89
CA MET A 201 37.16 100.56 10.56
C MET A 201 38.29 101.47 11.04
N ALA A 202 39.35 100.91 11.63
CA ALA A 202 40.49 101.69 12.10
C ALA A 202 41.25 102.39 10.96
N ALA A 203 41.26 101.80 9.76
CA ALA A 203 41.90 102.37 8.57
C ALA A 203 41.10 103.53 7.93
N ARG A 204 39.85 103.76 8.32
CA ARG A 204 38.93 104.74 7.68
C ARG A 204 38.80 106.06 8.45
N ILE A 205 39.59 106.28 9.49
CA ILE A 205 39.64 107.53 10.26
C ILE A 205 40.66 108.46 9.58
N PRO A 206 40.25 109.57 8.94
CA PRO A 206 41.18 110.56 8.40
C PRO A 206 41.79 111.39 9.54
N GLN A 207 43.10 111.65 9.43
CA GLN A 207 43.87 112.51 10.35
C GLN A 207 43.41 113.97 10.25
#